data_AF-A0A1H9FE40-F1
#
_entry.id   AF-A0A1H9FE40-F1
#
_cell.length_a   1.000
_cell.length_b   1.000
_cell.length_c   1.000
_cell.angle_alpha   90.00
_cell.angle_beta   90.00
_cell.angle_gamma   90.00
#
_symmetry.space_group_name_H-M   'P 1'
#
loop_
_entity.id
_entity.type
_entity.pdbx_description
1 polymer ?
#
loop_
_entity_poly.entity_id
_entity_poly.type
_entity_poly.pdbx_seq_one_letter_code
_entity_poly.pdbx_strand_id
1 'polypeptide(L)'
;MVEGNEPVSDPGITFVPMGLADRMIRLLWAAGGEDVAERVLREHWRLLPSDDPLGRALRSRLVEALRAELPGRDAEIREAVLADEISLLGAAERVRPSRAAVLGIVRALQGS
;
A
#
# COMPACT_ATOMS: atom_id res chain seq x y z
N MET A 1 -31.14 10.17 38.48
CA MET A 1 -31.16 9.29 37.29
C MET A 1 -30.32 9.99 36.24
N VAL A 2 -29.19 9.41 35.86
CA VAL A 2 -28.35 9.94 34.77
C VAL A 2 -28.70 9.10 33.55
N GLU A 3 -29.28 9.72 32.53
CA GLU A 3 -29.65 9.07 31.28
C GLU A 3 -28.41 8.55 30.55
N GLY A 4 -28.57 7.36 29.97
CA GLY A 4 -27.52 6.64 29.26
C GLY A 4 -27.04 7.43 28.05
N ASN A 5 -25.74 7.71 28.03
CA ASN A 5 -25.03 8.15 26.85
C ASN A 5 -24.88 6.95 25.91
N GLU A 6 -25.92 6.65 25.12
CA GLU A 6 -25.79 5.67 24.04
C GLU A 6 -24.79 6.19 23.00
N PRO A 7 -23.78 5.39 22.60
CA PRO A 7 -22.87 5.79 21.55
C PRO A 7 -23.64 5.89 20.23
N VAL A 8 -23.78 7.12 19.72
CA VAL A 8 -24.29 7.39 18.37
C VAL A 8 -23.40 6.63 17.39
N SER A 9 -23.94 5.56 16.82
CA SER A 9 -23.33 4.84 15.72
C SER A 9 -23.51 5.71 14.47
N ASP A 10 -22.43 6.35 14.03
CA ASP A 10 -22.41 7.20 12.84
C ASP A 10 -22.51 6.31 11.58
N PRO A 11 -23.63 6.29 10.84
CA PRO A 11 -23.89 5.33 9.77
C PRO A 11 -23.42 5.87 8.41
N GLY A 12 -22.22 6.47 8.36
CA GLY A 12 -21.81 7.30 7.22
C GLY A 12 -20.42 7.09 6.65
N ILE A 13 -19.48 6.45 7.36
CA ILE A 13 -18.13 6.20 6.82
C ILE A 13 -17.94 4.70 6.64
N THR A 14 -18.52 4.18 5.56
CA THR A 14 -18.06 2.90 5.01
C THR A 14 -16.62 3.14 4.53
N PHE A 15 -15.64 2.74 5.34
CA PHE A 15 -14.26 2.62 4.88
C PHE A 15 -14.28 1.58 3.76
N VAL A 16 -14.43 2.02 2.52
CA VAL A 16 -14.24 1.15 1.36
C VAL A 16 -12.74 0.88 1.32
N PRO A 17 -12.27 -0.34 1.68
CA PRO A 17 -10.85 -0.62 1.63
C PRO A 17 -10.40 -0.43 0.19
N MET A 18 -9.46 0.48 0.00
CA MET A 18 -8.95 0.79 -1.32
C MET A 18 -8.28 -0.45 -1.92
N GLY A 19 -8.68 -0.79 -3.14
CA GLY A 19 -8.24 -2.01 -3.81
C GLY A 19 -6.73 -2.03 -4.00
N LEU A 20 -6.15 -3.23 -4.14
CA LEU A 20 -4.72 -3.37 -4.46
C LEU A 20 -4.29 -2.57 -5.71
N ALA A 21 -5.14 -2.52 -6.73
CA ALA A 21 -4.89 -1.77 -7.96
C ALA A 21 -4.64 -0.27 -7.69
N ASP A 22 -5.53 0.37 -6.94
CA ASP A 22 -5.43 1.78 -6.59
C ASP A 22 -4.17 2.07 -5.76
N ARG A 23 -3.81 1.16 -4.85
CA ARG A 23 -2.58 1.26 -4.06
C ARG A 23 -1.32 1.17 -4.91
N MET A 24 -1.31 0.24 -5.87
CA MET A 24 -0.20 0.09 -6.80
C MET A 24 -0.02 1.32 -7.69
N ILE A 25 -1.12 1.91 -8.17
CA ILE A 25 -1.08 3.17 -8.95
C ILE A 25 -0.45 4.29 -8.12
N ARG A 26 -0.87 4.44 -6.84
CA ARG A 26 -0.27 5.44 -5.94
C ARG A 26 1.22 5.21 -5.73
N LEU A 27 1.64 3.96 -5.50
CA LEU A 27 3.04 3.63 -5.29
C LEU A 27 3.89 4.01 -6.51
N LEU A 28 3.42 3.66 -7.71
CA LEU A 28 4.12 3.97 -8.97
C LEU A 28 4.26 5.48 -9.16
N TRP A 29 3.19 6.25 -8.92
CA TRP A 29 3.26 7.70 -8.98
C TRP A 29 4.19 8.30 -7.92
N ALA A 30 4.14 7.82 -6.68
CA ALA A 30 4.95 8.34 -5.59
C ALA A 30 6.45 8.09 -5.82
N ALA A 31 6.82 6.94 -6.38
CA ALA A 31 8.22 6.57 -6.59
C ALA A 31 8.80 7.09 -7.92
N GLY A 32 8.02 7.04 -9.01
CA GLY A 32 8.51 7.30 -10.36
C GLY A 32 7.90 8.49 -11.10
N GLY A 33 6.86 9.11 -10.56
CA GLY A 33 6.10 10.14 -11.28
C GLY A 33 5.22 9.57 -12.39
N GLU A 34 4.55 10.46 -13.12
CA GLU A 34 3.49 10.10 -14.08
C GLU A 34 4.01 9.26 -15.25
N ASP A 35 5.12 9.67 -15.88
CA ASP A 35 5.67 8.99 -17.06
C ASP A 35 6.14 7.55 -16.76
N VAL A 36 6.78 7.34 -15.60
CA VAL A 36 7.23 6.01 -15.18
C VAL A 36 6.05 5.15 -14.77
N ALA A 37 5.07 5.73 -14.07
CA ALA A 37 3.86 5.02 -13.72
C ALA A 37 3.10 4.56 -14.97
N GLU A 38 2.97 5.41 -16.01
CA GLU A 38 2.29 5.03 -17.25
C GLU A 38 2.99 3.86 -17.95
N ARG A 39 4.32 3.91 -18.07
CA ARG A 39 5.11 2.84 -18.70
C ARG A 39 5.03 1.52 -17.93
N VAL A 40 5.26 1.56 -16.61
CA VAL A 40 5.20 0.36 -15.76
C VAL A 40 3.78 -0.22 -15.73
N LEU A 41 2.75 0.63 -15.63
CA LEU A 41 1.36 0.18 -15.72
C LEU A 41 1.10 -0.46 -17.09
N ARG A 42 1.48 0.17 -18.20
CA ARG A 42 1.24 -0.36 -19.56
C ARG A 42 1.84 -1.76 -19.77
N GLU A 43 3.01 -2.03 -19.21
CA GLU A 43 3.68 -3.33 -19.29
C GLU A 43 3.06 -4.38 -18.35
N HIS A 44 2.57 -3.95 -17.18
CA HIS A 44 2.14 -4.85 -16.11
C HIS A 44 0.62 -4.88 -15.89
N TRP A 45 -0.17 -4.10 -16.66
CA TRP A 45 -1.64 -3.96 -16.55
C TRP A 45 -2.38 -5.29 -16.68
N ARG A 46 -1.82 -6.25 -17.43
CA ARG A 46 -2.40 -7.59 -17.62
C ARG A 46 -2.25 -8.49 -16.38
N LEU A 47 -1.50 -8.06 -15.36
CA LEU A 47 -1.14 -8.84 -14.19
C LEU A 47 -1.88 -8.42 -12.92
N LEU A 48 -2.99 -7.67 -13.04
CA LEU A 48 -3.82 -7.25 -11.90
C LEU A 48 -5.06 -8.17 -11.74
N PRO A 49 -4.95 -9.36 -11.10
CA PRO A 49 -6.09 -10.00 -10.48
C PRO A 49 -6.30 -9.49 -9.05
N SER A 50 -7.57 -9.56 -8.62
CA SER A 50 -8.12 -9.16 -7.32
C SER A 50 -7.39 -9.76 -6.11
N ASP A 51 -7.49 -9.04 -4.98
CA ASP A 51 -6.87 -9.29 -3.66
C ASP A 51 -6.80 -10.78 -3.21
N ASP A 52 -5.58 -11.34 -3.11
CA ASP A 52 -5.14 -12.52 -2.30
C ASP A 52 -3.57 -12.66 -2.40
N PRO A 53 -2.82 -13.71 -1.97
CA PRO A 53 -1.35 -13.82 -2.05
C PRO A 53 -0.68 -13.42 -3.38
N LEU A 54 -1.44 -13.52 -4.48
CA LEU A 54 -1.07 -12.97 -5.78
C LEU A 54 -0.72 -11.47 -5.71
N GLY A 55 -1.40 -10.72 -4.85
CA GLY A 55 -1.18 -9.31 -4.63
C GLY A 55 0.16 -8.96 -3.98
N ARG A 56 0.68 -9.83 -3.10
CA ARG A 56 2.04 -9.65 -2.57
C ARG A 56 3.08 -9.94 -3.66
N ALA A 57 2.88 -10.99 -4.44
CA ALA A 57 3.77 -11.30 -5.56
C ALA A 57 3.73 -10.22 -6.66
N LEU A 58 2.58 -9.57 -6.84
CA LEU A 58 2.40 -8.45 -7.75
C LEU A 58 3.09 -7.18 -7.25
N ARG A 59 2.96 -6.86 -5.95
CA ARG A 59 3.70 -5.77 -5.32
C ARG A 59 5.22 -5.95 -5.46
N SER A 60 5.74 -7.14 -5.19
CA SER A 60 7.17 -7.45 -5.42
C SER A 60 7.58 -7.17 -6.86
N ARG A 61 6.83 -7.69 -7.84
CA ARG A 61 7.14 -7.48 -9.27
C ARG A 61 7.15 -6.00 -9.66
N LEU A 62 6.22 -5.20 -9.13
CA LEU A 62 6.21 -3.76 -9.39
C LEU A 62 7.37 -3.02 -8.73
N VAL A 63 7.75 -3.39 -7.51
CA VAL A 63 8.92 -2.79 -6.83
C VAL A 63 10.18 -3.10 -7.63
N GLU A 64 10.33 -4.32 -8.15
CA GLU A 64 11.44 -4.68 -9.03
C GLU A 64 11.41 -3.89 -10.35
N ALA A 65 10.24 -3.72 -10.97
CA ALA A 65 10.10 -2.88 -12.17
C ALA A 65 10.47 -1.41 -11.90
N LEU A 66 10.05 -0.85 -10.76
CA LEU A 66 10.44 0.50 -10.34
C LEU A 66 11.95 0.63 -10.13
N ARG A 67 12.59 -0.37 -9.51
CA ARG A 67 14.06 -0.39 -9.33
C ARG A 67 14.80 -0.43 -10.67
N ALA A 68 14.27 -1.16 -11.63
CA ALA A 68 14.83 -1.25 -12.97
C ALA A 68 14.69 0.07 -13.75
N GLU A 69 13.53 0.73 -13.65
CA GLU A 69 13.25 2.01 -14.32
C GLU A 69 13.92 3.22 -13.66
N LEU A 70 14.18 3.14 -12.34
CA LEU A 70 14.74 4.23 -11.53
C LEU A 70 16.05 3.81 -10.85
N PRO A 71 17.10 3.50 -11.63
CA PRO A 71 18.36 3.07 -11.05
C PRO A 71 18.92 4.14 -10.10
N GLY A 72 19.29 3.72 -8.89
CA GLY A 72 19.83 4.61 -7.85
C GLY A 72 18.79 5.29 -6.96
N ARG A 73 17.49 5.04 -7.15
CA ARG A 73 16.40 5.60 -6.30
C ARG A 73 15.80 4.61 -5.31
N ASP A 74 16.60 3.62 -4.88
CA ASP A 74 16.15 2.57 -3.97
C ASP A 74 15.64 3.11 -2.64
N ALA A 75 16.19 4.23 -2.16
CA ALA A 75 15.74 4.88 -0.94
C ALA A 75 14.33 5.45 -1.11
N GLU A 76 14.08 6.21 -2.17
CA GLU A 76 12.78 6.80 -2.47
C GLU A 76 11.71 5.74 -2.75
N ILE A 77 12.06 4.67 -3.46
CA ILE A 77 11.16 3.53 -3.66
C ILE A 77 10.82 2.88 -2.33
N ARG A 78 11.81 2.67 -1.44
CA ARG A 78 11.58 2.08 -0.11
C ARG A 78 10.70 2.97 0.76
N GLU A 79 10.91 4.28 0.73
CA GLU A 79 10.07 5.26 1.45
C GLU A 79 8.63 5.27 0.93
N ALA A 80 8.44 5.20 -0.39
CA ALA A 80 7.11 5.13 -1.00
C ALA A 80 6.37 3.83 -0.63
N VAL A 81 7.05 2.68 -0.65
CA VAL A 81 6.50 1.40 -0.18
C VAL A 81 6.15 1.47 1.31
N LEU A 82 7.03 2.04 2.13
CA LEU A 82 6.79 2.21 3.56
C LEU A 82 5.56 3.08 3.83
N ALA A 83 5.42 4.21 3.12
CA ALA A 83 4.29 5.11 3.24
C ALA A 83 2.97 4.42 2.83
N ASP A 84 2.98 3.64 1.74
CA ASP A 84 1.82 2.85 1.32
C ASP A 84 1.43 1.82 2.39
N GLU A 85 2.37 1.04 2.91
CA GLU A 85 2.10 0.02 3.94
C GLU A 85 1.61 0.63 5.26
N ILE A 86 2.16 1.75 5.71
CA ILE A 86 1.67 2.49 6.89
C ILE A 86 0.24 2.99 6.65
N SER A 87 -0.10 3.39 5.44
CA SER A 87 -1.46 3.82 5.09
C SER A 87 -2.50 2.69 5.27
N LEU A 88 -2.08 1.43 5.23
CA LEU A 88 -2.95 0.25 5.43
C LEU A 88 -3.23 -0.06 6.88
N LEU A 89 -2.35 0.38 7.78
CA LEU A 89 -2.56 0.19 9.21
C LEU A 89 -3.78 0.99 9.67
N GLY A 90 -4.60 0.39 10.52
CA GLY A 90 -5.64 1.12 11.24
C GLY A 90 -5.03 2.19 12.14
N ALA A 91 -5.80 3.23 12.50
CA ALA A 91 -5.30 4.37 13.28
C ALA A 91 -4.57 3.95 14.59
N ALA A 92 -5.08 2.92 15.27
CA ALA A 92 -4.44 2.37 16.46
C ALA A 92 -3.10 1.69 16.17
N GLU A 93 -3.01 0.91 15.09
CA GLU A 93 -1.75 0.27 14.68
C GLU A 93 -0.72 1.26 14.15
N ARG A 94 -1.13 2.40 13.58
CA ARG A 94 -0.18 3.47 13.20
C ARG A 94 0.50 4.10 14.41
N VAL A 95 -0.22 4.27 15.52
CA VAL A 95 0.31 4.85 16.75
C VAL A 95 1.09 3.81 17.56
N ARG A 96 0.61 2.56 17.59
CA ARG A 96 1.24 1.46 18.30
C ARG A 96 1.20 0.18 17.47
N PRO A 97 2.16 -0.01 16.55
CA PRO A 97 2.14 -1.14 15.64
C PRO A 97 2.37 -2.44 16.40
N SER A 98 1.57 -3.45 16.06
CA SER A 98 1.76 -4.81 16.55
C SER A 98 3.05 -5.39 15.96
N ARG A 99 3.65 -6.38 16.64
CA ARG A 99 4.82 -7.11 16.09
C ARG A 99 4.50 -7.71 14.71
N ALA A 100 3.27 -8.17 14.51
CA ALA A 100 2.82 -8.70 13.23
C ALA A 100 2.81 -7.62 12.14
N ALA A 101 2.29 -6.43 12.43
CA ALA A 101 2.30 -5.30 11.51
C ALA A 101 3.73 -4.88 11.12
N VAL A 102 4.63 -4.74 12.10
CA VAL A 102 6.05 -4.41 11.84
C VAL A 102 6.71 -5.46 10.94
N LEU A 103 6.50 -6.75 11.21
CA LEU A 103 7.06 -7.82 10.38
C LEU A 103 6.45 -7.85 8.97
N GLY A 104 5.17 -7.48 8.82
CA GLY A 104 4.52 -7.30 7.53
C GLY A 104 5.20 -6.22 6.70
N ILE A 105 5.43 -5.05 7.29
CA ILE A 105 6.12 -3.93 6.66
C ILE A 105 7.56 -4.31 6.27
N VAL A 106 8.33 -4.90 7.20
CA VAL A 106 9.72 -5.30 6.91
C VAL A 106 9.80 -6.25 5.72
N ARG A 107 8.88 -7.21 5.62
CA ARG A 107 8.82 -8.13 4.47
C ARG A 107 8.49 -7.42 3.16
N ALA A 108 7.61 -6.41 3.20
CA ALA A 108 7.28 -5.61 2.02
C ALA A 108 8.48 -4.81 1.51
N LEU A 109 9.34 -4.30 2.40
CA LEU A 109 10.52 -3.50 2.04
C LEU A 109 11.67 -4.32 1.45
N GLN A 110 11.73 -5.62 1.75
CA GLN A 110 12.81 -6.51 1.28
C GLN A 110 12.66 -6.89 -0.19
N GLY A 111 11.46 -6.75 -0.78
CA GLY A 111 11.13 -7.39 -2.05
C GLY A 111 11.04 -8.90 -1.83
N SER A 112 9.82 -9.45 -1.82
CA SER A 112 9.62 -10.90 -1.62
C SER A 112 10.16 -11.73 -2.75
#